data_AF-A0A923PV12-F1
#
_entry.id   AF-A0A923PV12-F1
#
_cell.length_a   1.000
_cell.length_b   1.000
_cell.length_c   1.000
_cell.angle_alpha   90.00
_cell.angle_beta   90.00
_cell.angle_gamma   90.00
#
_symmetry.space_group_name_H-M   'P 1'
#
loop_
_entity.id
_entity.type
_entity.pdbx_description
1 polymer ?
#
loop_
_entity_poly.entity_id
_entity_poly.type
_entity_poly.pdbx_seq_one_letter_code
_entity_poly.pdbx_strand_id
1 'polypeptide(L)'
;GPKSAPIRAAGPGLGALGVAGTMADPKPGLFNGQTQIAANDNWGGPAAVASAITAVGAFPFPSAASLDAALVSTIDGGRTVQVSGPAPGNLIVEVYDAGSGDTPRLTNVSALNRVGTGGDILIAGFTLAGAGTRNLLIRAVGPGLAPLGVPDTLVDPKL
;
A
#
# COMPACT_ATOMS: atom_id res chain seq x y z
N GLY A 1 9.60 15.88 7.79
CA GLY A 1 8.52 16.77 8.25
C GLY A 1 7.24 16.00 8.11
N PRO A 2 6.38 15.97 9.13
CA PRO A 2 5.22 15.09 9.15
C PRO A 2 4.29 15.30 7.95
N LYS A 3 3.81 14.22 7.33
CA LYS A 3 2.92 14.24 6.16
C LYS A 3 1.68 13.41 6.42
N SER A 4 0.52 13.90 6.02
CA SER A 4 -0.72 13.12 6.05
C SER A 4 -0.65 12.03 4.98
N ALA A 5 -0.91 10.78 5.36
CA ALA A 5 -0.84 9.64 4.48
C ALA A 5 -2.12 8.78 4.58
N PRO A 6 -3.01 8.87 3.56
CA PRO A 6 -4.03 7.86 3.33
C PRO A 6 -3.37 6.52 3.00
N ILE A 7 -3.81 5.47 3.69
CA ILE A 7 -3.37 4.09 3.51
C ILE A 7 -4.62 3.25 3.24
N ARG A 8 -4.61 2.46 2.17
CA ARG A 8 -5.74 1.62 1.75
C ARG A 8 -5.31 0.18 1.59
N ALA A 9 -6.18 -0.74 1.97
CA ALA A 9 -6.16 -2.13 1.59
C ALA A 9 -7.48 -2.44 0.86
N ALA A 10 -7.40 -2.57 -0.45
CA ALA A 10 -8.54 -2.80 -1.32
C ALA A 10 -8.58 -4.28 -1.73
N GLY A 11 -9.65 -4.97 -1.36
CA GLY A 11 -9.94 -6.35 -1.73
C GLY A 11 -11.32 -6.39 -2.39
N PRO A 12 -12.43 -6.37 -1.64
CA PRO A 12 -13.79 -6.36 -2.19
C PRO A 12 -14.05 -5.28 -3.25
N GLY A 13 -13.51 -4.08 -3.05
CA GLY A 13 -13.68 -2.96 -3.98
C GLY A 13 -13.09 -3.22 -5.37
N LEU A 14 -12.10 -4.10 -5.48
CA LEU A 14 -11.51 -4.48 -6.76
C LEU A 14 -12.43 -5.39 -7.58
N GLY A 15 -13.32 -6.14 -6.93
CA GLY A 15 -14.31 -6.97 -7.62
C GLY A 15 -15.23 -6.14 -8.51
N ALA A 16 -15.58 -4.93 -8.07
CA ALA A 16 -16.35 -3.96 -8.86
C ALA A 16 -15.56 -3.41 -10.07
N LEU A 17 -14.22 -3.52 -10.06
CA LEU A 17 -13.33 -3.15 -11.16
C LEU A 17 -13.00 -4.34 -12.07
N GLY A 18 -13.66 -5.49 -11.88
CA GLY A 18 -13.46 -6.69 -12.70
C GLY A 18 -12.27 -7.55 -12.28
N VAL A 19 -11.64 -7.29 -11.13
CA VAL A 19 -10.59 -8.15 -10.59
C VAL A 19 -11.23 -9.38 -9.93
N ALA A 20 -10.88 -10.57 -10.43
CA ALA A 20 -11.33 -11.82 -9.85
C ALA A 20 -10.44 -12.25 -8.66
N GLY A 21 -10.96 -13.13 -7.80
CA GLY A 21 -10.18 -13.77 -6.74
C GLY A 21 -9.68 -12.82 -5.65
N THR A 22 -10.42 -11.75 -5.37
CA THR A 22 -10.01 -10.71 -4.41
C THR A 22 -10.01 -11.21 -2.97
N MET A 23 -9.09 -10.71 -2.15
CA MET A 23 -9.11 -10.93 -0.69
C MET A 23 -10.41 -10.38 -0.11
N ALA A 24 -11.15 -11.21 0.63
CA ALA A 24 -12.50 -10.87 1.06
C ALA A 24 -12.57 -9.86 2.22
N ASP A 25 -11.56 -9.83 3.10
CA ASP A 25 -11.54 -9.01 4.31
C ASP A 25 -10.09 -8.57 4.64
N PRO A 26 -9.54 -7.59 3.90
CA PRO A 26 -8.20 -7.07 4.12
C PRO A 26 -8.11 -6.08 5.29
N LYS A 27 -7.09 -6.24 6.15
CA LYS A 27 -6.88 -5.46 7.38
C LYS A 27 -5.48 -4.83 7.41
N PRO A 28 -5.34 -3.52 7.14
CA PRO A 28 -4.07 -2.83 7.23
C PRO A 28 -3.71 -2.51 8.68
N GLY A 29 -2.47 -2.80 9.04
CA GLY A 29 -1.78 -2.31 10.23
C GLY A 29 -0.59 -1.44 9.85
N LEU A 30 -0.41 -0.32 10.55
CA LEU A 30 0.71 0.59 10.42
C LEU A 30 1.68 0.36 11.58
N PHE A 31 2.97 0.23 11.27
CA PHE A 31 4.02 -0.12 12.22
C PHE A 31 5.14 0.92 12.24
N ASN A 32 5.64 1.18 13.45
CA ASN A 32 6.92 1.86 13.70
C ASN A 32 7.91 0.82 14.26
N GLY A 33 8.83 0.36 13.41
CA GLY A 33 9.59 -0.85 13.71
C GLY A 33 8.66 -2.06 13.84
N GLN A 34 8.65 -2.69 15.01
CA GLN A 34 7.78 -3.85 15.30
C GLN A 34 6.47 -3.45 16.02
N THR A 35 6.32 -2.19 16.44
CA THR A 35 5.15 -1.73 17.18
C THR A 35 4.06 -1.27 16.23
N GLN A 36 2.88 -1.88 16.32
CA GLN A 36 1.69 -1.42 15.61
C GLN A 36 1.17 -0.12 16.26
N ILE A 37 1.02 0.93 15.47
CA ILE A 37 0.62 2.27 15.92
C ILE A 37 -0.75 2.71 15.39
N ALA A 38 -1.26 2.04 14.36
CA ALA A 38 -2.63 2.20 13.88
C ALA A 38 -3.04 0.92 13.14
N ALA A 39 -4.35 0.67 13.06
CA ALA A 39 -4.92 -0.35 12.19
C ALA A 39 -6.37 -0.01 11.88
N ASN A 40 -6.91 -0.67 10.86
CA ASN A 40 -8.33 -0.59 10.55
C ASN A 40 -8.84 -1.95 10.05
N ASP A 41 -10.10 -2.23 10.32
CA ASP A 41 -10.82 -3.43 9.91
C ASP A 41 -12.20 -2.99 9.40
N ASN A 42 -12.45 -3.19 8.10
CA ASN A 42 -13.63 -2.70 7.35
C ASN A 42 -13.71 -1.19 7.14
N TRP A 43 -14.47 -0.78 6.12
CA TRP A 43 -14.39 0.59 5.62
C TRP A 43 -15.13 1.56 6.52
N GLY A 44 -16.41 1.30 6.80
CA GLY A 44 -17.28 2.13 7.63
C GLY A 44 -17.61 3.53 7.05
N GLY A 45 -16.88 3.99 6.03
CA GLY A 45 -17.07 5.29 5.40
C GLY A 45 -16.81 6.54 6.26
N PRO A 46 -15.78 6.59 7.13
CA PRO A 46 -15.54 7.78 7.94
C PRO A 46 -15.22 8.99 7.06
N ALA A 47 -15.97 10.07 7.23
CA ALA A 47 -15.96 11.23 6.32
C ALA A 47 -14.57 11.84 6.10
N ALA A 48 -13.74 11.91 7.14
CA ALA A 48 -12.38 12.44 7.04
C ALA A 48 -11.48 11.57 6.16
N VAL A 49 -11.54 10.24 6.30
CA VAL A 49 -10.75 9.30 5.48
C VAL A 49 -11.28 9.27 4.05
N ALA A 50 -12.61 9.26 3.88
CA ALA A 50 -13.24 9.30 2.57
C ALA A 50 -12.87 10.57 1.78
N SER A 51 -12.84 11.73 2.45
CA SER A 51 -12.39 12.99 1.86
C SER A 51 -10.91 12.93 1.47
N ALA A 52 -10.04 12.37 2.32
CA ALA A 52 -8.62 12.24 2.04
C ALA A 52 -8.33 11.30 0.86
N ILE A 53 -9.03 10.15 0.77
CA ILE A 53 -8.95 9.21 -0.37
C ILE A 53 -9.40 9.89 -1.67
N THR A 54 -10.52 10.62 -1.63
CA THR A 54 -11.00 11.38 -2.81
C THR A 54 -9.99 12.43 -3.24
N ALA A 55 -9.38 13.17 -2.30
CA ALA A 55 -8.42 14.23 -2.59
C ALA A 55 -7.14 13.73 -3.28
N VAL A 56 -6.77 12.46 -3.08
CA VAL A 56 -5.61 11.83 -3.74
C VAL A 56 -5.99 11.09 -5.03
N GLY A 57 -7.25 11.17 -5.47
CA GLY A 57 -7.74 10.56 -6.70
C GLY A 57 -7.96 9.05 -6.63
N ALA A 58 -7.97 8.49 -5.42
CA ALA A 58 -8.22 7.07 -5.20
C ALA A 58 -9.70 6.73 -5.43
N PHE A 59 -9.98 5.57 -6.04
CA PHE A 59 -11.36 5.13 -6.30
C PHE A 59 -12.15 4.92 -4.99
N PRO A 60 -13.46 5.19 -4.96
CA PRO A 60 -14.25 4.98 -3.75
C PRO A 60 -14.50 3.49 -3.49
N PHE A 61 -14.63 3.10 -2.22
CA PHE A 61 -15.13 1.77 -1.87
C PHE A 61 -16.65 1.68 -2.08
N PRO A 62 -17.17 0.51 -2.48
CA PRO A 62 -18.52 0.37 -3.05
C PRO A 62 -19.66 0.74 -2.11
N SER A 63 -19.48 0.59 -0.80
CA SER A 63 -20.45 1.03 0.21
C SER A 63 -19.78 1.16 1.59
N ALA A 64 -20.44 1.81 2.54
CA ALA A 64 -19.99 1.87 3.94
C ALA A 64 -19.88 0.48 4.61
N ALA A 65 -20.58 -0.53 4.08
CA ALA A 65 -20.52 -1.91 4.55
C ALA A 65 -19.38 -2.72 3.90
N SER A 66 -18.52 -2.10 3.06
CA SER A 66 -17.40 -2.81 2.46
C SER A 66 -16.41 -3.30 3.52
N LEU A 67 -15.88 -4.51 3.29
CA LEU A 67 -14.79 -5.08 4.10
C LEU A 67 -13.41 -4.61 3.60
N ASP A 68 -13.34 -3.78 2.55
CA ASP A 68 -12.12 -3.00 2.31
C ASP A 68 -11.78 -2.17 3.55
N ALA A 69 -10.52 -1.81 3.74
CA ALA A 69 -10.12 -1.02 4.90
C ALA A 69 -9.18 0.11 4.51
N ALA A 70 -9.31 1.25 5.18
CA ALA A 70 -8.40 2.35 5.00
C ALA A 70 -8.29 3.20 6.26
N LEU A 71 -7.15 3.88 6.40
CA LEU A 71 -6.85 4.79 7.49
C LEU A 71 -6.09 6.01 6.95
N VAL A 72 -6.11 7.10 7.71
CA VAL A 72 -5.21 8.24 7.49
C VAL A 72 -4.31 8.34 8.71
N SER A 73 -3.01 8.46 8.49
CA SER A 73 -2.05 8.69 9.56
C SER A 73 -1.07 9.79 9.18
N THR A 74 -0.62 10.54 10.18
CA THR A 74 0.48 11.49 10.01
C THR A 74 1.79 10.73 10.17
N ILE A 75 2.58 10.69 9.09
CA ILE A 75 3.82 9.92 9.01
C ILE A 75 5.01 10.87 9.12
N ASP A 76 5.94 10.54 10.00
CA ASP A 76 7.28 11.13 10.06
C ASP A 76 8.31 10.01 10.17
N GLY A 77 9.34 10.06 9.31
CA GLY A 77 10.31 8.98 9.15
C GLY A 77 9.75 7.71 8.47
N GLY A 78 10.51 6.61 8.58
CA GLY A 78 10.15 5.33 7.96
C GLY A 78 9.03 4.61 8.70
N ARG A 79 8.10 4.01 7.96
CA ARG A 79 6.99 3.20 8.48
C ARG A 79 6.75 1.98 7.60
N THR A 80 6.16 0.95 8.19
CA THR A 80 5.77 -0.27 7.48
C THR A 80 4.26 -0.42 7.55
N VAL A 81 3.63 -0.70 6.40
CA VAL A 81 2.25 -1.17 6.36
C VAL A 81 2.28 -2.68 6.16
N GLN A 82 1.55 -3.41 7.00
CA GLN A 82 1.30 -4.84 6.82
C GLN A 82 -0.20 -5.02 6.63
N VAL A 83 -0.59 -5.86 5.67
CA VAL A 83 -2.00 -6.20 5.45
C VAL A 83 -2.17 -7.69 5.70
N SER A 84 -3.20 -8.04 6.47
CA SER A 84 -3.61 -9.42 6.71
C SER A 84 -5.06 -9.62 6.27
N GLY A 85 -5.48 -10.88 6.20
CA GLY A 85 -6.87 -11.26 5.92
C GLY A 85 -7.10 -12.71 6.31
N PRO A 86 -8.37 -13.16 6.33
CA PRO A 86 -8.72 -14.51 6.79
C PRO A 86 -8.31 -15.62 5.80
N ALA A 87 -8.08 -15.26 4.53
CA ALA A 87 -7.65 -16.17 3.48
C ALA A 87 -6.84 -15.41 2.41
N PRO A 88 -6.02 -16.12 1.61
CA PRO A 88 -5.33 -15.51 0.46
C PRO A 88 -6.32 -14.92 -0.56
N GLY A 89 -5.86 -13.91 -1.29
CA GLY A 89 -6.60 -13.33 -2.42
C GLY A 89 -5.91 -12.09 -2.96
N ASN A 90 -6.35 -11.65 -4.13
CA ASN A 90 -5.84 -10.45 -4.80
C ASN A 90 -6.23 -9.21 -4.00
N LEU A 91 -5.26 -8.34 -3.73
CA LEU A 91 -5.51 -7.04 -3.12
C LEU A 91 -4.57 -5.99 -3.70
N ILE A 92 -4.92 -4.72 -3.51
CA ILE A 92 -4.00 -3.60 -3.68
C ILE A 92 -3.81 -2.94 -2.32
N VAL A 93 -2.54 -2.75 -1.95
CA VAL A 93 -2.13 -1.89 -0.83
C VAL A 93 -1.63 -0.58 -1.40
N GLU A 94 -2.21 0.53 -0.95
CA GLU A 94 -1.86 1.86 -1.46
C GLU A 94 -1.50 2.76 -0.29
N VAL A 95 -0.46 3.58 -0.49
CA VAL A 95 -0.07 4.65 0.42
C VAL A 95 0.10 5.91 -0.40
N TYR A 96 -0.58 6.97 0.01
CA TYR A 96 -0.56 8.26 -0.67
C TYR A 96 0.17 9.29 0.19
N ASP A 97 0.89 10.21 -0.45
CA ASP A 97 1.31 11.46 0.21
C ASP A 97 0.24 12.52 -0.06
N ALA A 98 -0.55 12.85 0.97
CA ALA A 98 -1.57 13.90 0.92
C ALA A 98 -1.09 15.23 1.55
N GLY A 99 0.21 15.36 1.82
CA GLY A 99 0.77 16.60 2.34
C GLY A 99 0.88 17.71 1.28
N SER A 100 0.78 18.95 1.72
CA SER A 100 0.99 20.13 0.87
C SER A 100 2.48 20.55 0.80
N GLY A 101 2.83 21.31 -0.25
CA GLY A 101 4.16 21.88 -0.48
C GLY A 101 5.14 21.01 -1.29
N ASP A 102 6.33 21.58 -1.57
CA ASP A 102 7.38 20.99 -2.42
C ASP A 102 8.51 20.28 -1.65
N THR A 103 8.30 19.98 -0.36
CA THR A 103 9.25 19.16 0.41
C THR A 103 9.31 17.72 -0.13
N PRO A 104 10.39 16.95 0.15
CA PRO A 104 10.48 15.58 -0.34
C PRO A 104 9.21 14.80 0.04
N ARG A 105 8.56 14.24 -0.98
CA ARG A 105 7.41 13.33 -0.85
C ARG A 105 7.90 11.95 -0.39
N LEU A 106 7.16 10.87 -0.63
CA LEU A 106 7.67 9.51 -0.40
C LEU A 106 9.07 9.34 -1.01
N THR A 107 10.10 9.30 -0.17
CA THR A 107 11.51 9.25 -0.59
C THR A 107 11.93 7.86 -1.01
N ASN A 108 11.27 6.84 -0.45
CA ASN A 108 11.41 5.45 -0.81
C ASN A 108 10.10 4.72 -0.49
N VAL A 109 9.67 3.87 -1.42
CA VAL A 109 8.60 2.88 -1.19
C VAL A 109 9.19 1.53 -1.54
N SER A 110 9.07 0.59 -0.61
CA SER A 110 9.55 -0.78 -0.79
C SER A 110 8.48 -1.74 -0.30
N ALA A 111 8.30 -2.82 -1.04
CA ALA A 111 7.42 -3.91 -0.66
C ALA A 111 8.25 -5.18 -0.52
N LEU A 112 8.05 -5.90 0.59
CA LEU A 112 8.60 -7.24 0.78
C LEU A 112 7.47 -8.23 0.56
N ASN A 113 7.50 -8.91 -0.58
CA ASN A 113 6.50 -9.91 -0.95
C ASN A 113 7.22 -11.18 -1.46
N ARG A 114 6.58 -12.35 -1.28
CA ARG A 114 6.96 -13.53 -2.06
C ARG A 114 6.54 -13.31 -3.51
N VAL A 115 7.48 -13.48 -4.43
CA VAL A 115 7.27 -13.35 -5.87
C VAL A 115 7.30 -14.75 -6.48
N GLY A 116 6.25 -15.11 -7.21
CA GLY A 116 6.12 -16.34 -7.99
C GLY A 116 6.21 -16.09 -9.50
N THR A 117 5.53 -16.92 -10.27
CA THR A 117 5.46 -16.85 -11.74
C THR A 117 4.03 -16.62 -12.22
N GLY A 118 3.84 -16.19 -13.47
CA GLY A 118 2.49 -16.00 -14.02
C GLY A 118 1.75 -14.88 -13.28
N GLY A 119 0.59 -15.21 -12.70
CA GLY A 119 -0.21 -14.25 -11.91
C GLY A 119 0.40 -13.89 -10.55
N ASP A 120 1.38 -14.66 -10.06
CA ASP A 120 1.96 -14.47 -8.73
C ASP A 120 3.19 -13.55 -8.73
N ILE A 121 3.38 -12.74 -9.78
CA ILE A 121 4.45 -11.74 -9.83
C ILE A 121 4.10 -10.52 -8.96
N LEU A 122 5.13 -9.82 -8.45
CA LEU A 122 4.91 -8.52 -7.83
C LEU A 122 4.61 -7.48 -8.91
N ILE A 123 3.45 -6.85 -8.82
CA ILE A 123 3.08 -5.70 -9.63
C ILE A 123 3.15 -4.45 -8.74
N ALA A 124 4.09 -3.56 -9.04
CA ALA A 124 4.25 -2.29 -8.35
C ALA A 124 3.90 -1.12 -9.29
N GLY A 125 2.70 -0.57 -9.11
CA GLY A 125 2.26 0.65 -9.80
C GLY A 125 2.56 1.89 -8.96
N PHE A 126 2.87 3.00 -9.61
CA PHE A 126 2.97 4.31 -8.96
C PHE A 126 2.43 5.40 -9.89
N THR A 127 1.92 6.46 -9.29
CA THR A 127 1.47 7.66 -9.99
C THR A 127 2.25 8.86 -9.44
N LEU A 128 2.72 9.71 -10.35
CA LEU A 128 3.35 10.97 -10.00
C LEU A 128 2.43 12.12 -10.43
N ALA A 129 2.12 13.01 -9.49
CA ALA A 129 1.35 14.21 -9.75
C ALA A 129 2.22 15.46 -9.58
N GLY A 130 1.89 16.52 -10.33
CA GLY A 130 2.62 17.80 -10.33
C GLY A 130 3.28 18.10 -11.67
N ALA A 131 3.94 19.26 -11.75
CA ALA A 131 4.63 19.71 -12.96
C ALA A 131 6.08 19.22 -13.00
N GLY A 132 6.60 19.07 -14.23
CA GLY A 132 8.00 18.72 -14.50
C GLY A 132 8.27 17.21 -14.55
N THR A 133 9.49 16.87 -14.94
CA THR A 133 9.97 15.48 -15.01
C THR A 133 10.57 15.07 -13.67
N ARG A 134 10.34 13.82 -13.28
CA ARG A 134 10.97 13.20 -12.10
C ARG A 134 11.76 11.99 -12.55
N ASN A 135 13.01 11.91 -12.08
CA ASN A 135 13.82 10.71 -12.24
C ASN A 135 13.45 9.72 -11.14
N LEU A 136 13.22 8.47 -11.51
CA LEU A 136 12.90 7.39 -10.60
C LEU A 136 14.01 6.35 -10.61
N LEU A 137 14.35 5.85 -9.44
CA LEU A 137 15.17 4.66 -9.27
C LEU A 137 14.24 3.49 -8.97
N ILE A 138 14.16 2.53 -9.88
CA ILE A 138 13.45 1.26 -9.67
C ILE A 138 14.51 0.18 -9.48
N ARG A 139 14.40 -0.58 -8.39
CA ARG A 139 15.32 -1.67 -8.07
C ARG A 139 14.56 -2.88 -7.56
N ALA A 140 15.00 -4.06 -7.97
CA ALA A 140 14.62 -5.32 -7.36
C ALA A 140 15.82 -5.87 -6.57
N VAL A 141 15.60 -6.36 -5.34
CA VAL A 141 16.66 -6.85 -4.47
C VAL A 141 16.33 -8.27 -4.03
N GLY A 142 17.14 -9.23 -4.50
CA GLY A 142 17.00 -10.67 -4.20
C GLY A 142 18.06 -11.12 -3.19
N PRO A 143 19.19 -11.70 -3.63
CA PRO A 143 20.22 -12.22 -2.72
C PRO A 143 20.78 -11.18 -1.73
N GLY A 144 20.71 -9.89 -2.07
CA GLY A 144 21.11 -8.78 -1.20
C GLY A 144 20.27 -8.64 0.09
N LEU A 145 19.13 -9.32 0.21
CA LEU A 145 18.33 -9.36 1.45
C LEU A 145 18.78 -10.45 2.43
N ALA A 146 19.55 -11.45 1.99
CA ALA A 146 20.00 -12.55 2.86
C ALA A 146 20.82 -12.07 4.08
N PRO A 147 21.73 -11.08 3.95
CA PRO A 147 22.43 -10.50 5.10
C PRO A 147 21.51 -9.78 6.11
N LEU A 148 20.28 -9.43 5.71
CA LEU A 148 19.26 -8.83 6.56
C LEU A 148 18.36 -9.88 7.25
N GLY A 149 18.71 -11.16 7.13
CA GLY A 149 17.96 -12.26 7.75
C GLY A 149 16.68 -12.64 6.99
N VAL A 150 16.53 -12.23 5.73
CA VAL A 150 15.41 -12.64 4.87
C VAL A 150 15.76 -13.97 4.18
N PRO A 151 15.09 -15.08 4.52
CA PRO A 151 15.31 -16.36 3.85
C PRO A 151 14.59 -16.42 2.49
N ASP A 152 14.91 -17.44 1.69
CA ASP A 152 14.22 -17.78 0.44
C ASP A 152 14.09 -16.62 -0.57
N THR A 153 15.12 -15.78 -0.68
CA THR A 153 15.11 -14.64 -1.61
C THR A 153 15.09 -15.09 -3.06
N LEU A 154 14.44 -14.33 -3.94
CA LEU A 154 14.48 -14.55 -5.39
C LEU A 154 15.93 -14.49 -5.89
N VAL A 155 16.42 -15.57 -6.51
CA VAL A 155 17.84 -15.73 -6.87
C VAL A 155 18.28 -14.72 -7.95
N ASP A 156 17.42 -14.46 -8.93
CA ASP A 156 17.70 -13.58 -10.07
C ASP A 156 16.50 -12.64 -10.32
N PRO A 157 16.40 -11.52 -9.57
CA PRO A 157 15.33 -10.55 -9.77
C PRO A 157 15.46 -9.83 -11.11
N LYS A 158 14.34 -9.75 -11.84
CA LYS A 158 14.25 -9.07 -13.14
C LYS A 158 13.20 -7.97 -13.08
N LEU A 159 13.50 -6.85 -13.72
CA LEU A 159 12.59 -5.72 -13.95
C LEU A 159 12.08 -5.76 -15.40
#